data_AF-A0A397TJV8-F1
#
_entry.id   AF-A0A397TJV8-F1
#
_cell.length_a   1.000
_cell.length_b   1.000
_cell.length_c   1.000
_cell.angle_alpha   90.00
_cell.angle_beta   90.00
_cell.angle_gamma   90.00
#
_symmetry.space_group_name_H-M   'P 1'
#
loop_
_entity.id
_entity.type
_entity.pdbx_description
1 polymer ?
#
loop_
_entity_poly.entity_id
_entity_poly.type
_entity_poly.pdbx_seq_one_letter_code
_entity_poly.pdbx_strand_id
1 'polypeptide(L)'
;MERRLGRLGIFIPIIRYYSISSEDFLLKIYYPFKELLPNDLINNIFKYHMVSKNKLNINIQPPRSPKFVHSTIIKSQHLNLFSRLIDKKENLYYNHYNGVGYNPYRFNLIYRASKDSNTAAAFHEKLPAFDGGSNGTNLYCLNNGDIWYNNNPSSYPKIDIPFVVNVDDYEVIQVIKPK
;
A
#
# COMPACT_ATOMS: atom_id res chain seq x y z
N MET A 1 -24.67 -32.44 18.17
CA MET A 1 -24.20 -31.10 17.74
C MET A 1 -22.68 -30.93 17.84
N GLU A 2 -21.97 -31.68 18.68
CA GLU A 2 -20.53 -31.48 18.96
C GLU A 2 -19.57 -31.80 17.80
N ARG A 3 -19.92 -32.69 16.87
CA ARG A 3 -19.03 -33.07 15.75
C ARG A 3 -18.82 -31.98 14.68
N ARG A 4 -19.62 -30.90 14.67
CA ARG A 4 -19.51 -29.80 13.68
C ARG A 4 -18.61 -28.65 14.14
N LEU A 5 -18.47 -28.44 15.45
CA LEU A 5 -17.65 -27.37 16.04
C LEU A 5 -16.14 -27.57 15.78
N GLY A 6 -15.67 -28.82 15.79
CA GLY A 6 -14.25 -29.14 15.60
C GLY A 6 -13.68 -28.77 14.22
N ARG A 7 -14.51 -28.78 13.15
CA ARG A 7 -14.05 -28.43 11.78
C ARG A 7 -14.04 -26.93 11.51
N LEU A 8 -14.86 -26.13 12.20
CA LEU A 8 -14.91 -24.69 11.98
C LEU A 8 -13.87 -23.94 12.83
N GLY A 9 -13.55 -24.47 14.01
CA GLY A 9 -12.61 -23.87 14.95
C GLY A 9 -11.22 -23.61 14.38
N ILE A 10 -10.75 -24.42 13.42
CA ILE A 10 -9.44 -24.21 12.77
C ILE A 10 -9.38 -22.95 11.91
N PHE A 11 -10.52 -22.45 11.42
CA PHE A 11 -10.57 -21.30 10.52
C PHE A 11 -10.68 -19.97 11.26
N ILE A 12 -11.28 -19.97 12.46
CA ILE A 12 -11.44 -18.79 13.32
C ILE A 12 -10.11 -18.04 13.52
N PRO A 13 -9.02 -18.66 14.00
CA PRO A 13 -7.76 -17.93 14.27
C PRO A 13 -7.06 -17.44 12.99
N ILE A 14 -7.45 -17.93 11.82
CA ILE A 14 -6.86 -17.49 10.55
C ILE A 14 -7.43 -16.12 10.17
N ILE A 15 -8.70 -15.83 10.48
CA ILE A 15 -9.41 -14.60 10.10
C ILE A 15 -8.73 -13.36 10.71
N ARG A 16 -8.44 -12.36 9.87
CA ARG A 16 -7.80 -11.09 10.29
C ARG A 16 -8.87 -10.13 10.84
N TYR A 17 -9.53 -10.48 11.94
CA TYR A 17 -10.64 -9.70 12.51
C TYR A 17 -10.30 -8.22 12.73
N TYR A 18 -9.06 -7.93 13.17
CA TYR A 18 -8.59 -6.56 13.42
C TYR A 18 -8.40 -5.70 12.16
N SER A 19 -8.52 -6.29 10.97
CA SER A 19 -8.54 -5.59 9.67
C SER A 19 -9.96 -5.26 9.19
N ILE A 20 -10.99 -5.70 9.92
CA ILE A 20 -12.40 -5.51 9.60
C ILE A 20 -12.88 -4.24 10.31
N SER A 21 -13.78 -3.48 9.68
CA SER A 21 -14.38 -2.29 10.32
C SER A 21 -15.24 -2.74 11.51
N SER A 22 -15.42 -1.86 12.51
CA SER A 22 -16.28 -2.18 13.66
C SER A 22 -17.73 -2.45 13.24
N GLU A 23 -18.20 -1.73 12.22
CA GLU A 23 -19.54 -1.89 11.65
C GLU A 23 -19.70 -3.24 10.94
N ASP A 24 -18.77 -3.59 10.04
CA ASP A 24 -18.80 -4.88 9.35
C ASP A 24 -18.63 -6.05 10.32
N PHE A 25 -17.77 -5.89 11.33
CA PHE A 25 -17.62 -6.90 12.37
C PHE A 25 -18.95 -7.12 13.10
N LEU A 26 -19.64 -6.07 13.51
CA LEU A 26 -20.95 -6.19 14.18
C LEU A 26 -22.00 -6.84 13.29
N LEU A 27 -22.22 -6.28 12.09
CA LEU A 27 -23.33 -6.64 11.21
C LEU A 27 -23.13 -7.97 10.49
N LYS A 28 -21.90 -8.22 10.01
CA LYS A 28 -21.62 -9.36 9.12
C LYS A 28 -20.98 -10.54 9.83
N ILE A 29 -20.43 -10.35 11.04
CA ILE A 29 -19.69 -11.40 11.75
C ILE A 29 -20.31 -11.70 13.12
N TYR A 30 -20.44 -10.71 13.99
CA TYR A 30 -20.91 -10.92 15.35
C TYR A 30 -22.37 -11.35 15.38
N TYR A 31 -23.30 -10.59 14.79
CA TYR A 31 -24.72 -10.97 14.84
C TYR A 31 -25.02 -12.36 14.24
N PRO A 32 -24.45 -12.75 13.07
CA PRO A 32 -24.74 -14.07 12.49
C PRO A 32 -24.01 -15.23 13.19
N PHE A 33 -22.84 -14.99 13.80
CA PHE A 33 -21.94 -16.07 14.24
C PHE A 33 -21.47 -15.96 15.70
N LYS A 34 -22.06 -15.09 16.54
CA LYS A 34 -21.64 -14.88 17.94
C LYS A 34 -21.51 -16.19 18.75
N GLU A 35 -22.37 -17.17 18.49
CA GLU A 35 -22.37 -18.46 19.19
C GLU A 35 -21.17 -19.35 18.83
N LEU A 36 -20.52 -19.07 17.70
CA LEU A 36 -19.37 -19.84 17.20
C LEU A 36 -18.02 -19.19 17.55
N LEU A 37 -18.03 -17.93 17.99
CA LEU A 37 -16.82 -17.16 18.27
C LEU A 37 -16.46 -17.25 19.76
N PRO A 38 -15.19 -17.49 20.12
CA PRO A 38 -14.76 -17.44 21.51
C PRO A 38 -15.01 -16.07 22.14
N ASN A 39 -15.54 -16.03 23.37
CA ASN A 39 -15.85 -14.79 24.07
C ASN A 39 -14.61 -13.88 24.24
N ASP A 40 -13.44 -14.46 24.49
CA ASP A 40 -12.19 -13.71 24.60
C ASP A 40 -11.82 -12.99 23.30
N LEU A 41 -12.06 -13.64 22.15
CA LEU A 41 -11.83 -13.04 20.84
C LEU A 41 -12.78 -11.86 20.61
N ILE A 42 -14.06 -12.04 20.91
CA ILE A 42 -15.08 -10.99 20.80
C ILE A 42 -14.69 -9.77 21.66
N ASN A 43 -14.35 -10.01 22.93
CA ASN A 43 -13.97 -8.96 23.86
C ASN A 43 -12.70 -8.21 23.41
N ASN A 44 -11.70 -8.94 22.90
CA ASN A 44 -10.48 -8.33 22.37
C ASN A 44 -10.75 -7.46 21.14
N ILE A 45 -11.63 -7.89 20.23
CA ILE A 45 -12.02 -7.11 19.05
C ILE A 45 -12.79 -5.85 19.47
N PHE A 46 -13.78 -5.97 20.37
CA PHE A 46 -14.49 -4.80 20.89
C PHE A 46 -13.55 -3.81 21.57
N LYS A 47 -12.67 -4.29 22.45
CA LYS A 47 -11.67 -3.47 23.12
C LYS A 47 -10.74 -2.77 22.13
N TYR A 48 -10.35 -3.45 21.06
CA TYR A 48 -9.54 -2.87 19.97
C TYR A 48 -10.24 -1.73 19.22
N HIS A 49 -11.57 -1.78 19.07
CA HIS A 49 -12.35 -0.70 18.45
C HIS A 49 -12.74 0.42 19.42
N MET A 50 -12.79 0.17 20.73
CA MET A 50 -13.23 1.13 21.75
C MET A 50 -12.08 1.88 22.45
N VAL A 51 -10.91 1.25 22.63
CA VAL A 51 -9.77 1.81 23.38
C VAL A 51 -8.63 2.20 22.43
N SER A 52 -7.89 3.28 22.74
CA SER A 52 -6.70 3.62 21.96
C SER A 52 -5.68 2.48 22.01
N LYS A 53 -5.23 2.05 20.82
CA LYS A 53 -4.55 0.76 20.62
C LYS A 53 -3.14 0.68 21.19
N ASN A 54 -2.58 1.80 21.64
CA ASN A 54 -1.26 1.89 22.29
C ASN A 54 -1.22 1.15 23.66
N LYS A 55 -2.37 0.72 24.20
CA LYS A 55 -2.49 0.00 25.48
C LYS A 55 -2.77 -1.49 25.33
N LEU A 56 -2.83 -2.03 24.12
CA LEU A 56 -3.28 -3.41 23.88
C LEU A 56 -2.12 -4.30 23.46
N ASN A 57 -1.76 -5.27 24.32
CA ASN A 57 -0.80 -6.32 24.00
C ASN A 57 -1.50 -7.45 23.20
N ILE A 58 -1.98 -7.13 22.01
CA ILE A 58 -2.68 -8.06 21.12
C ILE A 58 -1.77 -8.38 19.94
N ASN A 59 -1.50 -9.67 19.69
CA ASN A 59 -0.76 -10.11 18.52
C ASN A 59 -1.62 -9.97 17.25
N ILE A 60 -1.56 -8.78 16.63
CA ILE A 60 -2.32 -8.46 15.42
C ILE A 60 -1.57 -9.00 14.22
N GLN A 61 -2.16 -10.00 13.58
CA GLN A 61 -1.67 -10.53 12.33
C GLN A 61 -1.81 -9.49 11.18
N PRO A 62 -0.86 -9.38 10.23
CA PRO A 62 -0.90 -8.39 9.15
C PRO A 62 -2.07 -8.59 8.16
N PRO A 63 -2.44 -7.63 7.30
CA PRO A 63 -3.40 -7.88 6.23
C PRO A 63 -2.91 -8.96 5.26
N ARG A 64 -3.81 -9.83 4.76
CA ARG A 64 -3.44 -10.93 3.84
C ARG A 64 -3.17 -10.48 2.41
N SER A 65 -3.62 -9.29 2.03
CA SER A 65 -3.23 -8.65 0.79
C SER A 65 -2.65 -7.29 1.11
N PRO A 66 -1.44 -6.97 0.60
CA PRO A 66 -1.15 -5.58 0.31
C PRO A 66 -2.22 -5.14 -0.70
N LYS A 67 -2.75 -3.91 -0.59
CA LYS A 67 -3.57 -3.29 -1.67
C LYS A 67 -2.78 -3.10 -2.99
N PHE A 68 -1.63 -3.74 -3.10
CA PHE A 68 -0.61 -3.61 -4.10
C PHE A 68 -0.16 -5.03 -4.49
N VAL A 69 -0.85 -5.61 -5.46
CA VAL A 69 -0.39 -6.84 -6.08
C VAL A 69 0.49 -6.39 -7.26
N HIS A 70 1.65 -7.02 -7.43
CA HIS A 70 2.53 -6.94 -8.60
C HIS A 70 3.72 -5.97 -8.60
N SER A 71 4.17 -5.32 -7.52
CA SER A 71 5.50 -4.63 -7.52
C SER A 71 6.61 -5.51 -6.98
N THR A 72 7.80 -5.45 -7.59
CA THR A 72 9.03 -6.09 -7.10
C THR A 72 9.99 -5.09 -6.47
N ILE A 73 9.96 -3.82 -6.90
CA ILE A 73 10.85 -2.75 -6.41
C ILE A 73 10.21 -1.99 -5.22
N ILE A 74 8.94 -1.63 -5.35
CA ILE A 74 8.18 -0.81 -4.42
C ILE A 74 7.38 -1.68 -3.43
N LYS A 75 7.82 -1.64 -2.17
CA LYS A 75 7.19 -2.37 -1.06
C LYS A 75 6.10 -1.52 -0.38
N SER A 76 5.22 -2.16 0.38
CA SER A 76 4.15 -1.50 1.14
C SER A 76 4.65 -0.34 2.04
N GLN A 77 5.83 -0.48 2.63
CA GLN A 77 6.46 0.56 3.43
C GLN A 77 6.78 1.84 2.63
N HIS A 78 7.17 1.71 1.36
CA HIS A 78 7.46 2.85 0.48
C HIS A 78 6.16 3.60 0.12
N LEU A 79 5.06 2.89 -0.07
CA LEU A 79 3.75 3.51 -0.36
C LEU A 79 3.26 4.41 0.77
N ASN A 80 3.51 4.01 2.03
CA ASN A 80 3.19 4.87 3.18
C ASN A 80 4.02 6.15 3.18
N LEU A 81 5.31 6.06 2.80
CA LEU A 81 6.16 7.23 2.64
C LEU A 81 5.66 8.14 1.51
N PHE A 82 5.27 7.57 0.36
CA PHE A 82 4.74 8.33 -0.77
C PHE A 82 3.47 9.10 -0.40
N SER A 83 2.53 8.48 0.32
CA SER A 83 1.31 9.18 0.77
C SER A 83 1.62 10.36 1.68
N ARG A 84 2.60 10.22 2.57
CA ARG A 84 3.06 11.32 3.43
C ARG A 84 3.64 12.48 2.61
N LEU A 85 4.43 12.16 1.58
CA LEU A 85 5.02 13.17 0.70
C LEU A 85 3.95 13.90 -0.12
N ILE A 86 2.96 13.18 -0.65
CA ILE A 86 1.86 13.78 -1.45
C ILE A 86 1.05 14.75 -0.61
N ASP A 87 0.69 14.38 0.62
CA ASP A 87 -0.09 15.24 1.49
C ASP A 87 0.70 16.43 2.04
N LYS A 88 2.03 16.46 1.86
CA LYS A 88 2.95 17.44 2.48
C LYS A 88 2.74 17.59 3.99
N LYS A 89 2.20 16.56 4.65
CA LYS A 89 1.82 16.57 6.07
C LYS A 89 2.82 15.73 6.86
N GLU A 90 3.41 16.33 7.89
CA GLU A 90 4.11 15.62 8.96
C GLU A 90 3.14 14.88 9.92
N ASN A 91 1.83 15.10 9.75
CA ASN A 91 0.80 14.68 10.69
C ASN A 91 0.69 13.17 10.88
N LEU A 92 0.48 12.81 12.14
CA LEU A 92 0.37 11.46 12.71
C LEU A 92 -0.74 10.57 12.12
N TYR A 93 -1.55 11.04 11.16
CA TYR A 93 -2.60 10.23 10.53
C TYR A 93 -2.06 8.98 9.80
N TYR A 94 -0.81 9.05 9.32
CA TYR A 94 -0.10 7.92 8.70
C TYR A 94 0.82 7.17 9.67
N ASN A 95 1.02 7.71 10.87
CA ASN A 95 1.78 7.08 11.93
C ASN A 95 0.79 6.46 12.92
N HIS A 96 0.47 5.19 12.72
CA HIS A 96 0.53 4.12 13.75
C HIS A 96 -0.49 3.02 13.45
N TYR A 97 -0.07 2.05 12.63
CA TYR A 97 -0.56 0.67 12.65
C TYR A 97 0.52 -0.23 12.06
N ASN A 98 1.43 -0.79 12.87
CA ASN A 98 2.23 -1.99 12.55
C ASN A 98 2.70 -2.18 11.08
N GLY A 99 3.19 -1.12 10.40
CA GLY A 99 3.62 -1.18 8.98
C GLY A 99 2.51 -1.16 7.92
N VAL A 100 1.24 -1.00 8.31
CA VAL A 100 0.05 -0.90 7.47
C VAL A 100 -0.80 0.28 7.93
N GLY A 101 -0.32 1.50 7.65
CA GLY A 101 -1.17 2.69 7.74
C GLY A 101 -2.39 2.54 6.82
N TYR A 102 -3.55 3.06 7.24
CA TYR A 102 -4.66 3.25 6.33
C TYR A 102 -4.21 4.26 5.27
N ASN A 103 -3.76 3.74 4.14
CA ASN A 103 -3.40 4.54 3.01
C ASN A 103 -4.68 4.81 2.21
N PRO A 104 -5.18 6.07 2.16
CA PRO A 104 -6.38 6.41 1.43
C PRO A 104 -6.13 6.40 -0.08
N TYR A 105 -4.87 6.48 -0.49
CA TYR A 105 -4.45 6.36 -1.88
C TYR A 105 -4.51 4.91 -2.35
N ARG A 106 -4.92 4.74 -3.60
CA ARG A 106 -4.70 3.48 -4.34
C ARG A 106 -3.53 3.70 -5.27
N PHE A 107 -2.60 2.74 -5.27
CA PHE A 107 -1.42 2.78 -6.10
C PHE A 107 -1.54 1.67 -7.13
N ASN A 108 -1.42 2.02 -8.40
CA ASN A 108 -1.52 1.08 -9.52
C ASN A 108 -0.18 1.05 -10.26
N LEU A 109 0.47 -0.11 -10.32
CA LEU A 109 1.66 -0.29 -11.14
C LEU A 109 1.22 -0.24 -12.61
N ILE A 110 1.71 0.75 -13.36
CA ILE A 110 1.35 0.93 -14.77
C ILE A 110 2.49 0.57 -15.72
N TYR A 111 3.73 0.46 -15.21
CA TYR A 111 4.89 0.06 -16.01
C TYR A 111 6.03 -0.45 -15.12
N ARG A 112 6.75 -1.49 -15.55
CA ARG A 112 8.07 -1.86 -15.02
C ARG A 112 9.02 -2.18 -16.17
N ALA A 113 10.23 -1.61 -16.18
CA ALA A 113 11.20 -1.86 -17.23
C ALA A 113 11.51 -3.36 -17.43
N SER A 114 11.78 -4.10 -16.35
CA SER A 114 12.04 -5.55 -16.44
C SER A 114 10.84 -6.41 -16.87
N LYS A 115 9.61 -5.86 -16.82
CA LYS A 115 8.38 -6.57 -17.25
C LYS A 115 7.91 -6.13 -18.64
N ASP A 116 8.03 -4.85 -18.94
CA ASP A 116 7.36 -4.15 -20.04
C ASP A 116 8.36 -3.62 -21.09
N SER A 117 9.62 -4.09 -21.06
CA SER A 117 10.77 -3.70 -21.91
C SER A 117 11.42 -2.36 -21.54
N ASN A 118 12.72 -2.38 -21.21
CA ASN A 118 13.52 -1.20 -20.83
C ASN A 118 13.92 -0.27 -22.00
N THR A 119 13.11 -0.17 -23.05
CA THR A 119 13.40 0.72 -24.18
C THR A 119 12.58 2.00 -24.07
N ALA A 120 13.14 3.15 -24.45
CA ALA A 120 12.37 4.39 -24.47
C ALA A 120 11.09 4.24 -25.32
N ALA A 121 11.19 3.59 -26.49
CA ALA A 121 10.03 3.32 -27.34
C ALA A 121 8.89 2.58 -26.61
N ALA A 122 9.19 1.52 -25.86
CA ALA A 122 8.19 0.78 -25.10
C ALA A 122 7.61 1.61 -23.94
N PHE A 123 8.44 2.44 -23.30
CA PHE A 123 7.98 3.38 -22.29
C PHE A 123 6.97 4.38 -22.88
N HIS A 124 7.31 5.04 -23.98
CA HIS A 124 6.46 6.04 -24.65
C HIS A 124 5.16 5.41 -25.20
N GLU A 125 5.23 4.19 -25.73
CA GLU A 125 4.05 3.44 -26.19
C GLU A 125 3.09 3.12 -25.04
N LYS A 126 3.60 2.64 -23.90
CA LYS A 126 2.77 2.28 -22.74
C LYS A 126 2.27 3.50 -21.97
N LEU A 127 3.04 4.59 -21.98
CA LEU A 127 2.83 5.77 -21.16
C LEU A 127 2.76 7.04 -22.02
N PRO A 128 1.81 7.15 -22.97
CA PRO A 128 1.73 8.29 -23.90
C PRO A 128 1.47 9.63 -23.18
N ALA A 129 0.87 9.59 -21.99
CA ALA A 129 0.70 10.79 -21.15
C ALA A 129 2.04 11.40 -20.68
N PHE A 130 3.14 10.65 -20.77
CA PHE A 130 4.50 11.08 -20.43
C PHE A 130 5.33 11.44 -21.68
N ASP A 131 4.74 11.37 -22.88
CA ASP A 131 5.38 11.65 -24.18
C ASP A 131 5.42 13.17 -24.52
N GLY A 132 4.99 14.02 -23.59
CA GLY A 132 5.06 15.47 -23.73
C GLY A 132 6.49 15.97 -23.56
N GLY A 133 7.25 16.01 -24.66
CA GLY A 133 8.65 16.40 -24.72
C GLY A 133 9.04 17.54 -23.78
N SER A 134 10.07 17.29 -22.97
CA SER A 134 10.88 18.22 -22.15
C SER A 134 10.19 19.24 -21.21
N ASN A 135 8.89 19.51 -21.34
CA ASN A 135 8.23 20.63 -20.69
C ASN A 135 7.21 20.20 -19.61
N GLY A 136 6.92 18.88 -19.49
CA GLY A 136 5.96 18.36 -18.52
C GLY A 136 6.53 17.37 -17.49
N THR A 137 7.69 16.79 -17.73
CA THR A 137 8.29 15.77 -16.85
C THR A 137 9.61 16.24 -16.27
N ASN A 138 9.77 16.08 -14.95
CA ASN A 138 11.02 16.41 -14.26
C ASN A 138 12.12 15.37 -14.54
N LEU A 139 11.73 14.15 -14.94
CA LEU A 139 12.62 13.05 -15.32
C LEU A 139 12.23 12.51 -16.69
N TYR A 140 13.21 12.26 -17.57
CA TYR A 140 12.99 11.71 -18.91
C TYR A 140 14.12 10.77 -19.33
N CYS A 141 13.80 9.82 -20.20
CA CYS A 141 14.72 8.84 -20.78
C CYS A 141 14.81 9.07 -22.30
N LEU A 142 16.01 9.29 -22.83
CA LEU A 142 16.22 9.62 -24.25
C LEU A 142 16.50 8.41 -25.15
N ASN A 143 17.12 7.35 -24.60
CA ASN A 143 17.72 6.29 -25.41
C ASN A 143 17.26 4.92 -24.89
N ASN A 144 18.16 4.28 -24.16
CA ASN A 144 18.00 2.99 -23.51
C ASN A 144 17.53 3.34 -22.09
N GLY A 145 16.51 2.66 -21.57
CA GLY A 145 15.88 2.96 -20.27
C GLY A 145 16.82 2.97 -19.06
N ASP A 146 18.10 2.70 -19.29
CA ASP A 146 19.20 2.70 -18.34
C ASP A 146 19.61 4.11 -17.87
N ILE A 147 19.46 5.15 -18.70
CA ILE A 147 19.90 6.51 -18.36
C ILE A 147 18.73 7.49 -18.31
N TRP A 148 18.52 8.06 -17.13
CA TRP A 148 17.51 9.05 -16.84
C TRP A 148 18.12 10.43 -16.60
N TYR A 149 17.51 11.45 -17.18
CA TYR A 149 17.92 12.84 -17.06
C TYR A 149 16.91 13.62 -16.25
N ASN A 150 17.41 14.50 -15.38
CA ASN A 150 16.62 15.41 -14.58
C ASN A 150 16.66 16.82 -15.15
N ASN A 151 15.52 17.29 -15.70
CA ASN A 151 15.41 18.63 -16.26
C ASN A 151 15.36 19.75 -15.22
N ASN A 152 15.13 19.41 -13.94
CA ASN A 152 15.00 20.39 -12.87
C ASN A 152 15.51 19.85 -11.52
N PRO A 153 16.84 19.71 -11.35
CA PRO A 153 17.44 19.19 -10.11
C PRO A 153 17.07 20.02 -8.87
N SER A 154 16.77 21.31 -9.04
CA SER A 154 16.31 22.21 -7.99
C SER A 154 14.87 21.98 -7.51
N SER A 155 14.04 21.20 -8.22
CA SER A 155 12.63 20.99 -7.83
C SER A 155 12.45 20.13 -6.58
N TYR A 156 13.44 19.30 -6.25
CA TYR A 156 13.36 18.38 -5.10
C TYR A 156 14.65 18.39 -4.28
N PRO A 157 15.04 19.53 -3.68
CA PRO A 157 16.33 19.71 -3.01
C PRO A 157 16.49 18.89 -1.73
N LYS A 158 15.43 18.20 -1.28
CA LYS A 158 15.51 17.27 -0.13
C LYS A 158 15.86 15.83 -0.53
N ILE A 159 15.78 15.51 -1.82
CA ILE A 159 15.99 14.16 -2.36
C ILE A 159 17.34 14.07 -3.07
N ASP A 160 18.00 15.21 -3.34
CA ASP A 160 19.32 15.30 -3.99
C ASP A 160 19.43 14.44 -5.24
N ILE A 161 18.41 14.50 -6.09
CA ILE A 161 18.37 13.72 -7.34
C ILE A 161 19.43 14.30 -8.29
N PRO A 162 20.41 13.50 -8.75
CA PRO A 162 21.46 13.98 -9.64
C PRO A 162 20.89 14.34 -11.01
N PHE A 163 21.67 15.12 -11.77
CA PHE A 163 21.30 15.52 -13.14
C PHE A 163 21.16 14.31 -14.08
N VAL A 164 22.03 13.30 -13.89
CA VAL A 164 21.99 12.03 -14.61
C VAL A 164 21.88 10.91 -13.58
N VAL A 165 20.94 10.00 -13.80
CA VAL A 165 20.75 8.80 -12.99
C VAL A 165 20.94 7.58 -13.89
N ASN A 166 21.84 6.68 -13.49
CA ASN A 166 21.96 5.37 -14.10
C ASN A 166 21.07 4.38 -13.33
N VAL A 167 20.23 3.64 -14.03
CA VAL A 167 19.12 2.87 -13.45
C VAL A 167 19.06 1.48 -14.09
N ASP A 168 19.21 0.44 -13.28
CA ASP A 168 19.13 -0.94 -13.77
C ASP A 168 17.68 -1.42 -14.00
N ASP A 169 16.73 -0.96 -13.19
CA ASP A 169 15.29 -1.25 -13.31
C ASP A 169 14.47 -0.14 -12.63
N TYR A 170 13.24 0.08 -13.09
CA TYR A 170 12.35 1.08 -12.52
C TYR A 170 10.88 0.71 -12.68
N GLU A 171 10.05 1.31 -11.83
CA GLU A 171 8.59 1.16 -11.85
C GLU A 171 7.90 2.53 -11.91
N VAL A 172 6.85 2.61 -12.72
CA VAL A 172 5.94 3.77 -12.75
C VAL A 172 4.64 3.39 -12.06
N ILE A 173 4.28 4.16 -11.04
CA ILE A 173 3.07 3.95 -10.26
C ILE A 173 2.12 5.13 -10.45
N GLN A 174 0.91 4.82 -10.88
CA GLN A 174 -0.21 5.77 -10.84
C GLN A 174 -0.75 5.86 -9.41
N VAL A 175 -0.85 7.09 -8.90
CA VAL A 175 -1.49 7.37 -7.62
C VAL A 175 -2.90 7.88 -7.83
N ILE A 176 -3.89 7.15 -7.32
CA ILE A 176 -5.30 7.50 -7.36
C ILE A 176 -5.69 8.07 -6.01
N LYS A 177 -6.09 9.35 -6.00
CA LYS A 177 -6.56 10.05 -4.79
C LYS A 177 -7.90 9.46 -4.32
N PRO A 178 -8.17 9.44 -3.00
CA PRO A 178 -9.51 9.14 -2.50
C PRO A 178 -10.52 10.14 -3.07
N LYS A 179 -11.76 9.66 -3.29
CA LYS A 179 -12.90 10.51 -3.65
C LYS A 179 -13.39 11.29 -2.42
#